data_AF-A0A251Q733-F1
#
_entry.id   AF-A0A251Q733-F1
#
_cell.length_a   1.000
_cell.length_b   1.000
_cell.length_c   1.000
_cell.angle_alpha   90.00
_cell.angle_beta   90.00
_cell.angle_gamma   90.00
#
_symmetry.space_group_name_H-M   'P 1'
#
loop_
_entity.id
_entity.type
_entity.pdbx_description
1 polymer ?
#
loop_
_entity_poly.entity_id
_entity_poly.type
_entity_poly.pdbx_seq_one_letter_code
_entity_poly.pdbx_strand_id
1 'polypeptide(L)'
;MIVWALLTSVGINLGLCLLFFTLYSVLRKQPSNLEVYAPRLVAAKEGSEQKNGFNFERLLPTAGWVKRAWQPSEDELLSVSSLDAVVFIRIFIFSLRVFGFAGIVGVLILLPINYLGNQLDVDFDFSDLPNKSLDSFSISNVNDGSKWLWVHFCAVYIFSGVVCYLLHYEYGYISSKRYAHYYSSKPQPHQFTILVRGIPVSSGSSCSETVERFFTEYYPSTYLSHAVVRRTNELQRLTSDAEKLYRRLVHLKSETKPQQRSRRDGFCGLFGRKVDVLDQYGKKLENLEDNVRMEQLSVAGKASFFIAYVVTSGWTSLLSSELFRLLPLISSIIKRPFSGKDDDEFEVPSIPYHSDIPKVLFFGLLGITYFFLAPLILPFLLVYCCLGYIIYRNQCFKEQTETPKYRLYHEKL
;
A
#
# COMPACT_ATOMS: atom_id res chain seq x y z
N MET A 1 20.73 16.09 12.96
CA MET A 1 19.42 16.39 13.61
C MET A 1 19.51 16.00 15.07
N ILE A 2 19.05 16.86 15.99
CA ILE A 2 19.10 16.61 17.43
C ILE A 2 18.01 15.60 17.83
N VAL A 3 18.24 14.77 18.85
CA VAL A 3 17.28 13.77 19.35
C VAL A 3 15.90 14.39 19.64
N TRP A 4 15.83 15.59 20.22
CA TRP A 4 14.58 16.32 20.44
C TRP A 4 13.72 16.50 19.20
N ALA A 5 14.32 16.87 18.06
CA ALA A 5 13.56 17.07 16.81
C ALA A 5 12.97 15.76 16.30
N LEU A 6 13.66 14.63 16.53
CA LEU A 6 13.12 13.31 16.23
C LEU A 6 11.97 12.96 17.16
N LEU A 7 12.15 13.15 18.46
CA LEU A 7 11.13 12.84 19.48
C LEU A 7 9.84 13.65 19.26
N THR A 8 9.94 14.94 18.92
CA THR A 8 8.75 15.76 18.60
C THR A 8 8.05 15.27 17.34
N SER A 9 8.80 14.95 16.27
CA SER A 9 8.23 14.38 15.05
C SER A 9 7.52 13.04 15.31
N VAL A 10 8.14 12.15 16.09
CA VAL A 10 7.56 10.87 16.51
C VAL A 10 6.31 11.09 17.35
N GLY A 11 6.35 12.01 18.32
CA GLY A 11 5.22 12.32 19.18
C GLY A 11 4.00 12.83 18.41
N ILE A 12 4.21 13.78 17.48
CA ILE A 12 3.12 14.33 16.65
C ILE A 12 2.51 13.23 15.77
N ASN A 13 3.34 12.45 15.08
CA ASN A 13 2.84 11.38 14.21
C ASN A 13 2.15 10.27 15.00
N LEU A 14 2.66 9.89 16.19
CA LEU A 14 2.01 8.93 17.07
C LEU A 14 0.63 9.44 17.52
N GLY A 15 0.53 10.73 17.87
CA GLY A 15 -0.75 11.38 18.19
C GLY A 15 -1.74 11.30 17.03
N LEU A 16 -1.31 11.59 15.80
CA LEU A 16 -2.13 11.44 14.59
C LEU A 16 -2.53 9.98 14.34
N CYS A 17 -1.62 9.03 14.53
CA CYS A 17 -1.89 7.61 14.39
C CYS A 17 -2.98 7.14 15.36
N LEU A 18 -2.90 7.56 16.63
CA LEU A 18 -3.92 7.27 17.63
C LEU A 18 -5.26 7.94 17.30
N LEU A 19 -5.24 9.17 16.79
CA LEU A 19 -6.44 9.86 16.30
C LEU A 19 -7.11 9.08 15.16
N PHE A 20 -6.37 8.67 14.12
CA PHE A 20 -6.95 7.90 13.02
C PHE A 20 -7.45 6.53 13.45
N PHE A 21 -6.72 5.84 14.34
CA PHE A 21 -7.13 4.55 14.88
C PHE A 21 -8.44 4.65 15.70
N THR A 22 -8.55 5.68 16.55
CA THR A 22 -9.75 5.91 17.37
C THR A 22 -10.95 6.31 16.52
N LEU A 23 -10.76 7.26 15.59
CA LEU A 23 -11.80 7.66 14.64
C LEU A 23 -12.26 6.49 13.78
N TYR A 24 -11.34 5.68 13.25
CA TYR A 24 -11.69 4.47 12.51
C TYR A 24 -12.53 3.50 13.36
N SER A 25 -12.14 3.28 14.61
CA SER A 25 -12.82 2.34 15.52
C SER A 25 -14.27 2.76 15.83
N VAL A 26 -14.57 4.05 15.74
CA VAL A 26 -15.92 4.62 15.91
C VAL A 26 -16.67 4.68 14.57
N LEU A 27 -16.08 5.29 13.53
CA LEU A 27 -16.74 5.55 12.26
C LEU A 27 -17.11 4.27 11.51
N ARG A 28 -16.33 3.19 11.66
CA ARG A 28 -16.64 1.89 11.04
C ARG A 28 -17.93 1.24 11.57
N LYS A 29 -18.42 1.67 12.74
CA LYS A 29 -19.65 1.15 13.37
C LYS A 29 -20.89 1.96 12.98
N GLN A 30 -20.70 3.12 12.34
CA GLN A 30 -21.79 4.01 11.97
C GLN A 30 -22.48 3.49 10.70
N PRO A 31 -23.81 3.37 10.68
CA PRO A 31 -24.54 2.80 9.55
C PRO A 31 -24.38 3.64 8.28
N SER A 32 -24.22 4.95 8.43
CA SER A 32 -24.01 5.86 7.31
C SER A 32 -22.70 5.59 6.57
N ASN A 33 -21.65 5.06 7.22
CA ASN A 33 -20.34 4.84 6.62
C ASN A 33 -20.08 3.38 6.22
N LEU A 34 -21.12 2.54 6.21
CA LEU A 34 -21.02 1.12 5.89
C LEU A 34 -20.50 0.90 4.46
N GLU A 35 -20.94 1.73 3.51
CA GLU A 35 -20.46 1.73 2.11
C GLU A 35 -18.94 1.88 1.99
N VAL A 36 -18.32 2.66 2.88
CA VAL A 36 -16.88 2.96 2.83
C VAL A 36 -16.05 1.87 3.52
N TYR A 37 -16.51 1.41 4.68
CA TYR A 37 -15.74 0.51 5.56
C TYR A 37 -16.12 -0.97 5.48
N ALA A 38 -17.26 -1.29 4.87
CA ALA A 38 -17.76 -2.64 4.61
C ALA A 38 -18.50 -2.69 3.24
N PRO A 39 -17.81 -2.30 2.14
CA PRO A 39 -18.40 -2.19 0.80
C PRO A 39 -19.10 -3.49 0.36
N ARG A 40 -18.41 -4.63 0.54
CA ARG A 40 -18.93 -5.95 0.12
C ARG A 40 -20.15 -6.42 0.90
N LEU A 41 -20.30 -6.03 2.18
CA LEU A 41 -21.50 -6.32 2.95
C LEU A 41 -22.72 -5.58 2.38
N VAL A 42 -22.55 -4.33 1.95
CA VAL A 42 -23.63 -3.57 1.31
C VAL A 42 -24.09 -4.30 0.03
N ALA A 43 -23.14 -4.70 -0.82
CA ALA A 43 -23.45 -5.50 -2.00
C ALA A 43 -24.17 -6.82 -1.63
N ALA A 44 -23.73 -7.53 -0.60
CA ALA A 44 -24.35 -8.79 -0.14
C ALA A 44 -25.79 -8.66 0.36
N LYS A 45 -26.13 -7.48 0.88
CA LYS A 45 -27.36 -7.21 1.66
C LYS A 45 -28.39 -6.40 0.88
N GLU A 46 -28.28 -6.29 -0.44
CA GLU A 46 -29.38 -5.81 -1.30
C GLU A 46 -30.67 -6.57 -0.94
N GLY A 47 -31.51 -5.98 -0.07
CA GLY A 47 -32.78 -6.55 0.38
C GLY A 47 -33.08 -6.59 1.89
N SER A 48 -32.17 -6.25 2.82
CA SER A 48 -32.52 -6.22 4.26
C SER A 48 -32.47 -4.81 4.86
N GLU A 49 -33.63 -4.25 5.24
CA GLU A 49 -33.71 -3.00 5.99
C GLU A 49 -32.93 -3.12 7.31
N GLN A 50 -31.83 -2.37 7.41
CA GLN A 50 -31.01 -2.36 8.61
C GLN A 50 -31.65 -1.43 9.64
N LYS A 51 -32.05 -1.98 10.80
CA LYS A 51 -32.65 -1.21 11.91
C LYS A 51 -31.77 -0.02 12.30
N ASN A 52 -32.23 1.19 11.93
CA ASN A 52 -31.62 2.49 12.21
C ASN A 52 -31.81 2.94 13.68
N GLY A 53 -31.55 2.05 14.63
CA GLY A 53 -31.49 2.43 16.05
C GLY A 53 -30.15 3.11 16.36
N PHE A 54 -30.20 4.33 16.91
CA PHE A 54 -29.03 4.92 17.58
C PHE A 54 -28.67 4.09 18.80
N ASN A 55 -27.41 3.66 18.91
CA ASN A 55 -26.90 2.94 20.07
C ASN A 55 -25.58 3.60 20.52
N PHE A 56 -25.51 4.06 21.76
CA PHE A 56 -24.34 4.71 22.36
C PHE A 56 -23.08 3.82 22.35
N GLU A 57 -23.25 2.50 22.40
CA GLU A 57 -22.13 1.54 22.30
C GLU A 57 -21.37 1.63 20.96
N ARG A 58 -22.00 2.19 19.91
CA ARG A 58 -21.35 2.43 18.61
C ARG A 58 -20.36 3.59 18.63
N LEU A 59 -20.44 4.49 19.61
CA LEU A 59 -19.53 5.64 19.74
C LEU A 59 -18.28 5.33 20.57
N LEU A 60 -18.28 4.22 21.32
CA LEU A 60 -17.10 3.80 22.08
C LEU A 60 -16.05 3.16 21.16
N PRO A 61 -14.79 3.60 21.17
CA PRO A 61 -13.72 2.95 20.42
C PRO A 61 -13.47 1.55 21.01
N THR A 62 -13.50 0.52 20.17
CA THR A 62 -13.23 -0.86 20.62
C THR A 62 -12.08 -1.44 19.82
N ALA A 63 -11.00 -1.84 20.50
CA ALA A 63 -9.85 -2.51 19.89
C ALA A 63 -10.14 -3.98 19.50
N GLY A 64 -11.35 -4.48 19.71
CA GLY A 64 -11.74 -5.87 19.43
C GLY A 64 -11.59 -6.27 17.95
N TRP A 65 -11.47 -5.32 17.04
CA TRP A 65 -11.15 -5.62 15.64
C TRP A 65 -9.69 -5.99 15.43
N VAL A 66 -8.76 -5.46 16.22
CA VAL A 66 -7.33 -5.85 16.18
C VAL A 66 -7.20 -7.30 16.60
N LYS A 67 -7.89 -7.70 17.67
CA LYS A 67 -7.96 -9.10 18.11
C LYS A 67 -8.51 -10.01 17.00
N ARG A 68 -9.60 -9.60 16.35
CA ARG A 68 -10.17 -10.35 15.20
C ARG A 68 -9.26 -10.40 13.99
N ALA A 69 -8.43 -9.39 13.76
CA ALA A 69 -7.43 -9.41 12.70
C ALA A 69 -6.22 -10.29 13.04
N TRP A 70 -5.92 -10.47 14.33
CA TRP A 70 -4.75 -11.23 14.80
C TRP A 70 -5.03 -12.73 15.02
N GLN A 71 -6.23 -13.08 15.47
CA GLN A 71 -6.56 -14.46 15.88
C GLN A 71 -6.63 -15.53 14.77
N PRO A 72 -7.11 -15.23 13.55
CA PRO A 72 -7.29 -16.26 12.53
C PRO A 72 -6.00 -17.03 12.21
N SER A 73 -6.09 -18.21 11.60
CA SER A 73 -4.89 -18.89 11.09
C SER A 73 -4.56 -18.45 9.66
N GLU A 74 -3.38 -18.82 9.16
CA GLU A 74 -3.05 -18.58 7.74
C GLU A 74 -3.92 -19.45 6.81
N ASP A 75 -4.25 -20.68 7.20
CA ASP A 75 -5.13 -21.55 6.40
C ASP A 75 -6.57 -21.03 6.34
N GLU A 76 -7.05 -20.45 7.45
CA GLU A 76 -8.33 -19.73 7.46
C GLU A 76 -8.25 -18.51 6.53
N LEU A 77 -7.16 -17.74 6.58
CA LEU A 77 -6.94 -16.63 5.66
C LEU A 77 -6.92 -17.09 4.19
N LEU A 78 -6.25 -18.21 3.86
CA LEU A 78 -6.23 -18.79 2.52
C LEU A 78 -7.60 -19.28 2.04
N SER A 79 -8.45 -19.75 2.96
CA SER A 79 -9.81 -20.20 2.63
C SER A 79 -10.76 -19.03 2.31
N VAL A 80 -10.49 -17.87 2.92
CA VAL A 80 -11.32 -16.66 2.90
C VAL A 80 -10.83 -15.64 1.86
N SER A 81 -9.52 -15.53 1.63
CA SER A 81 -8.91 -14.53 0.74
C SER A 81 -8.19 -15.17 -0.45
N SER A 82 -7.83 -14.37 -1.46
CA SER A 82 -7.09 -14.87 -2.62
C SER A 82 -5.64 -15.23 -2.25
N LEU A 83 -5.04 -16.16 -3.00
CA LEU A 83 -3.63 -16.51 -2.81
C LEU A 83 -2.73 -15.26 -2.89
N ASP A 84 -3.02 -14.34 -3.81
CA ASP A 84 -2.26 -13.10 -3.99
C ASP A 84 -2.31 -12.19 -2.74
N ALA A 85 -3.47 -12.09 -2.09
CA ALA A 85 -3.62 -11.32 -0.86
C ALA A 85 -2.80 -11.93 0.29
N VAL A 86 -2.77 -13.27 0.37
CA VAL A 86 -1.93 -13.98 1.35
C VAL A 86 -0.45 -13.74 1.06
N VAL A 87 -0.01 -13.87 -0.20
CA VAL A 87 1.37 -13.59 -0.60
C VAL A 87 1.77 -12.16 -0.24
N PHE A 88 0.89 -11.18 -0.47
CA PHE A 88 1.11 -9.80 -0.08
C PHE A 88 1.24 -9.62 1.43
N ILE A 89 0.37 -10.22 2.24
CA ILE A 89 0.50 -10.21 3.72
C ILE A 89 1.83 -10.84 4.15
N ARG A 90 2.28 -11.89 3.47
CA ARG A 90 3.55 -12.57 3.78
C ARG A 90 4.77 -11.69 3.50
N ILE A 91 4.68 -10.65 2.66
CA ILE A 91 5.74 -9.63 2.54
C ILE A 91 5.97 -8.95 3.89
N PHE A 92 4.91 -8.62 4.63
CA PHE A 92 5.05 -8.03 5.98
C PHE A 92 5.63 -9.04 6.99
N ILE A 93 5.21 -10.31 6.94
CA ILE A 93 5.77 -11.36 7.81
C ILE A 93 7.28 -11.53 7.54
N PHE A 94 7.67 -11.57 6.28
CA PHE A 94 9.07 -11.65 5.88
C PHE A 94 9.86 -10.43 6.37
N SER A 95 9.35 -9.21 6.16
CA SER A 95 9.97 -7.99 6.67
C SER A 95 10.08 -7.97 8.20
N LEU A 96 9.07 -8.46 8.93
CA LEU A 96 9.12 -8.59 10.39
C LEU A 96 10.23 -9.56 10.85
N ARG A 97 10.44 -10.67 10.14
CA ARG A 97 11.52 -11.63 10.45
C ARG A 97 12.90 -11.00 10.21
N VAL A 98 13.08 -10.37 9.05
CA VAL A 98 14.34 -9.71 8.67
C VAL A 98 14.66 -8.55 9.62
N PHE A 99 13.72 -7.64 9.84
CA PHE A 99 13.92 -6.49 10.72
C PHE A 99 13.92 -6.85 12.20
N GLY A 100 13.29 -7.96 12.59
CA GLY A 100 13.37 -8.48 13.96
C GLY A 100 14.80 -8.93 14.28
N PHE A 101 15.39 -9.74 13.40
CA PHE A 101 16.78 -10.14 13.51
C PHE A 101 17.73 -8.94 13.44
N ALA A 102 17.56 -8.08 12.42
CA ALA A 102 18.37 -6.87 12.27
C ALA A 102 18.24 -5.96 13.49
N GLY A 103 17.04 -5.80 14.05
CA GLY A 103 16.75 -4.95 15.18
C GLY A 103 17.45 -5.43 16.45
N ILE A 104 17.48 -6.74 16.70
CA ILE A 104 18.23 -7.33 17.82
C ILE A 104 19.72 -7.03 17.68
N VAL A 105 20.32 -7.36 16.54
CA VAL A 105 21.75 -7.12 16.28
C VAL A 105 22.08 -5.62 16.30
N GLY A 106 21.24 -4.83 15.64
CA GLY A 106 21.41 -3.40 15.48
C GLY A 106 21.31 -2.64 16.80
N VAL A 107 20.27 -2.91 17.61
CA VAL A 107 20.03 -2.19 18.87
C VAL A 107 20.91 -2.72 20.00
N LEU A 108 21.16 -4.03 20.09
CA LEU A 108 21.91 -4.59 21.22
C LEU A 108 23.42 -4.63 21.00
N ILE A 109 23.89 -4.63 19.75
CA ILE A 109 25.33 -4.78 19.43
C ILE A 109 25.85 -3.50 18.76
N LEU A 110 25.29 -3.13 17.59
CA LEU A 110 25.86 -2.04 16.78
C LEU A 110 25.63 -0.66 17.40
N LEU A 111 24.46 -0.42 18.00
CA LEU A 111 24.11 0.87 18.58
C LEU A 111 24.98 1.23 19.80
N PRO A 112 25.23 0.32 20.76
CA PRO A 112 26.21 0.57 21.81
C PRO A 112 27.62 0.85 21.27
N ILE A 113 28.08 0.07 20.28
CA ILE A 113 29.41 0.25 19.66
C ILE A 113 29.53 1.63 19.03
N ASN A 114 28.51 2.07 18.29
CA ASN A 114 28.45 3.41 17.71
C ASN A 114 28.51 4.49 18.78
N TYR A 115 27.76 4.33 19.86
CA TYR A 115 27.70 5.30 20.95
C TYR A 115 29.03 5.41 21.72
N LEU A 116 29.74 4.29 21.88
CA LEU A 116 31.08 4.19 22.47
C LEU A 116 32.21 4.74 21.56
N GLY A 117 31.87 5.18 20.35
CA GLY A 117 32.80 5.84 19.45
C GLY A 117 33.24 7.21 19.98
N ASN A 118 34.50 7.56 19.73
CA ASN A 118 35.12 8.78 20.25
C ASN A 118 35.32 9.86 19.15
N GLN A 119 34.73 9.69 17.96
CA GLN A 119 35.01 10.58 16.83
C GLN A 119 34.39 11.97 16.99
N LEU A 120 33.25 12.05 17.66
CA LEU A 120 32.49 13.30 17.83
C LEU A 120 32.75 14.00 19.18
N ASP A 121 33.83 13.64 19.90
CA ASP A 121 34.24 14.19 21.22
C ASP A 121 33.03 14.48 22.13
N VAL A 122 32.39 13.43 22.63
CA VAL A 122 31.20 13.57 23.46
C VAL A 122 31.46 13.11 24.87
N ASP A 123 31.40 14.04 25.83
CA ASP A 123 31.39 13.72 27.26
C ASP A 123 30.27 12.74 27.59
N PHE A 124 30.59 11.76 28.45
CA PHE A 124 29.66 10.73 28.91
C PHE A 124 28.67 11.30 29.94
N ASP A 125 27.76 12.19 29.50
CA ASP A 125 26.65 12.64 30.33
C ASP A 125 25.28 12.23 29.74
N PHE A 126 24.50 11.51 30.53
CA PHE A 126 23.14 11.10 30.18
C PHE A 126 22.12 12.25 30.30
N SER A 127 22.44 13.33 31.03
CA SER A 127 21.56 14.52 31.14
C SER A 127 21.35 15.20 29.79
N ASP A 128 22.38 15.18 28.93
CA ASP A 128 22.42 15.90 27.66
C ASP A 128 22.01 15.05 26.45
N LEU A 129 21.60 13.80 26.67
CA LEU A 129 21.09 12.89 25.64
C LEU A 129 20.05 13.53 24.69
N PRO A 130 19.07 14.33 25.18
CA PRO A 130 18.05 14.93 24.32
C PRO A 130 18.62 15.96 23.33
N ASN A 131 19.75 16.60 23.70
CA ASN A 131 20.40 17.67 22.92
C ASN A 131 21.52 17.13 22.00
N LYS A 132 21.84 15.84 22.10
CA LYS A 132 22.88 15.17 21.32
C LYS A 132 22.49 15.00 19.85
N SER A 133 23.47 15.00 18.94
CA SER A 133 23.23 14.66 17.53
C SER A 133 22.96 13.16 17.38
N LEU A 134 22.01 12.81 16.52
CA LEU A 134 21.73 11.41 16.14
C LEU A 134 22.93 10.71 15.49
N ASP A 135 23.88 11.49 14.95
CA ASP A 135 25.12 10.97 14.34
C ASP A 135 26.01 10.24 15.36
N SER A 136 25.80 10.48 16.66
CA SER A 136 26.48 9.75 17.74
C SER A 136 26.03 8.29 17.88
N PHE A 137 24.84 7.93 17.36
CA PHE A 137 24.33 6.55 17.36
C PHE A 137 24.56 5.85 16.02
N SER A 138 25.27 6.50 15.11
CA SER A 138 25.59 6.03 13.77
C SER A 138 27.06 5.61 13.69
N ILE A 139 27.39 4.84 12.66
CA ILE A 139 28.77 4.44 12.37
C ILE A 139 29.71 5.65 12.18
N SER A 140 29.16 6.83 11.88
CA SER A 140 29.89 8.10 11.78
C SER A 140 30.58 8.56 13.07
N ASN A 141 30.26 7.95 14.21
CA ASN A 141 30.94 8.22 15.48
C ASN A 141 32.15 7.29 15.73
N VAL A 142 32.39 6.31 14.85
CA VAL A 142 33.47 5.33 14.98
C VAL A 142 34.68 5.77 14.14
N ASN A 143 35.79 6.06 14.81
CA ASN A 143 37.04 6.52 14.18
C ASN A 143 37.51 5.64 13.00
N ASP A 144 38.07 6.28 11.99
CA ASP A 144 38.76 5.61 10.88
C ASP A 144 39.90 4.72 11.40
N GLY A 145 40.00 3.50 10.88
CA GLY A 145 41.00 2.50 11.30
C GLY A 145 40.70 1.81 12.63
N SER A 146 39.56 2.11 13.27
CA SER A 146 39.14 1.46 14.51
C SER A 146 38.85 -0.04 14.33
N LYS A 147 39.25 -0.85 15.31
CA LYS A 147 38.93 -2.29 15.35
C LYS A 147 37.41 -2.55 15.45
N TRP A 148 36.63 -1.58 15.92
CA TRP A 148 35.17 -1.67 16.01
C TRP A 148 34.49 -1.81 14.64
N LEU A 149 35.10 -1.28 13.56
CA LEU A 149 34.57 -1.42 12.20
C LEU A 149 34.51 -2.88 11.73
N TRP A 150 35.37 -3.77 12.26
CA TRP A 150 35.28 -5.20 11.98
C TRP A 150 33.99 -5.83 12.51
N VAL A 151 33.41 -5.29 13.60
CA VAL A 151 32.11 -5.77 14.11
C VAL A 151 31.00 -5.42 13.12
N HIS A 152 31.01 -4.21 12.56
CA HIS A 152 30.06 -3.83 11.49
C HIS A 152 30.23 -4.69 10.25
N PHE A 153 31.48 -4.92 9.81
CA PHE A 153 31.79 -5.79 8.69
C PHE A 153 31.22 -7.19 8.90
N CYS A 154 31.53 -7.84 10.03
CA CYS A 154 31.00 -9.17 10.36
C CYS A 154 29.46 -9.17 10.43
N ALA A 155 28.85 -8.14 11.03
CA ALA A 155 27.39 -8.02 11.12
C ALA A 155 26.73 -7.97 9.73
N VAL A 156 27.34 -7.31 8.74
CA VAL A 156 26.86 -7.29 7.35
C VAL A 156 26.88 -8.68 6.72
N TYR A 157 27.97 -9.45 6.83
CA TYR A 157 28.01 -10.80 6.28
C TYR A 157 26.99 -11.74 6.94
N ILE A 158 26.88 -11.68 8.28
CA ILE A 158 25.91 -12.49 9.02
C ILE A 158 24.48 -12.10 8.60
N PHE A 159 24.19 -10.80 8.54
CA PHE A 159 22.88 -10.30 8.12
C PHE A 159 22.53 -10.73 6.70
N SER A 160 23.44 -10.58 5.74
CA SER A 160 23.25 -11.05 4.37
C SER A 160 22.96 -12.55 4.31
N GLY A 161 23.72 -13.38 5.04
CA GLY A 161 23.49 -14.81 5.12
C GLY A 161 22.09 -15.16 5.66
N VAL A 162 21.66 -14.50 6.74
CA VAL A 162 20.32 -14.69 7.32
C VAL A 162 19.22 -14.26 6.36
N VAL A 163 19.36 -13.12 5.69
CA VAL A 163 18.37 -12.65 4.70
C VAL A 163 18.27 -13.62 3.52
N CYS A 164 19.39 -14.10 2.97
CA CYS A 164 19.39 -15.10 1.90
C CYS A 164 18.72 -16.41 2.34
N TYR A 165 19.01 -16.88 3.55
CA TYR A 165 18.36 -18.06 4.12
C TYR A 165 16.84 -17.88 4.25
N LEU A 166 16.40 -16.75 4.82
CA LEU A 166 14.98 -16.43 4.98
C LEU A 166 14.28 -16.31 3.62
N LEU A 167 14.91 -15.68 2.63
CA LEU A 167 14.39 -15.59 1.25
C LEU A 167 14.21 -16.97 0.63
N HIS A 168 15.21 -17.85 0.77
CA HIS A 168 15.13 -19.21 0.24
C HIS A 168 13.99 -19.99 0.89
N TYR A 169 13.88 -19.90 2.22
CA TYR A 169 12.79 -20.52 2.97
C TYR A 169 11.41 -20.01 2.53
N GLU A 170 11.24 -18.69 2.42
CA GLU A 170 9.97 -18.10 2.00
C GLU A 170 9.60 -18.43 0.56
N TYR A 171 10.60 -18.47 -0.33
CA TYR A 171 10.40 -18.84 -1.72
C TYR A 171 9.89 -20.28 -1.84
N GLY A 172 10.51 -21.21 -1.11
CA GLY A 172 10.07 -22.61 -1.07
C GLY A 172 8.64 -22.75 -0.54
N TYR A 173 8.30 -22.01 0.52
CA TYR A 173 6.95 -22.01 1.09
C TYR A 173 5.89 -21.49 0.10
N ILE A 174 6.11 -20.32 -0.50
CA ILE A 174 5.17 -19.71 -1.45
C ILE A 174 5.01 -20.59 -2.69
N SER A 175 6.11 -21.16 -3.18
CA SER A 175 6.09 -22.09 -4.31
C SER A 175 5.21 -23.31 -4.03
N SER A 176 5.36 -23.93 -2.86
CA SER A 176 4.52 -25.05 -2.42
C SER A 176 3.04 -24.68 -2.34
N LYS A 177 2.70 -23.54 -1.73
CA LYS A 177 1.31 -23.06 -1.66
C LYS A 177 0.74 -22.73 -3.04
N ARG A 178 1.54 -22.20 -3.96
CA ARG A 178 1.13 -21.96 -5.35
C ARG A 178 0.84 -23.25 -6.11
N TYR A 179 1.67 -24.29 -5.95
CA TYR A 179 1.39 -25.59 -6.54
C TYR A 179 0.11 -26.20 -5.97
N ALA A 180 -0.04 -26.20 -4.65
CA ALA A 180 -1.25 -26.73 -3.99
C ALA A 180 -2.52 -26.00 -4.47
N HIS A 181 -2.46 -24.67 -4.59
CA HIS A 181 -3.55 -23.88 -5.14
C HIS A 181 -3.89 -24.29 -6.57
N TYR A 182 -2.88 -24.40 -7.45
CA TYR A 182 -3.07 -24.78 -8.85
C TYR A 182 -3.77 -26.14 -9.01
N TYR A 183 -3.36 -27.16 -8.24
CA TYR A 183 -3.98 -28.49 -8.30
C TYR A 183 -5.39 -28.55 -7.68
N SER A 184 -5.70 -27.67 -6.73
CA SER A 184 -7.01 -27.62 -6.06
C SER A 184 -8.06 -26.79 -6.80
N SER A 185 -7.62 -25.87 -7.67
CA SER A 185 -8.49 -24.93 -8.38
C SER A 185 -9.25 -25.62 -9.51
N LYS A 186 -10.48 -25.18 -9.73
CA LYS A 186 -11.26 -25.63 -10.89
C LYS A 186 -10.55 -25.21 -12.20
N PRO A 187 -10.76 -25.96 -13.30
CA PRO A 187 -10.23 -25.57 -14.60
C PRO A 187 -10.75 -24.19 -14.99
N GLN A 188 -9.85 -23.25 -15.25
CA GLN A 188 -10.20 -21.88 -15.65
C GLN A 188 -9.89 -21.65 -17.14
N PRO A 189 -10.65 -20.79 -17.86
CA PRO A 189 -10.44 -20.55 -19.29
C PRO A 189 -9.00 -20.12 -19.64
N HIS A 190 -8.36 -19.34 -18.77
CA HIS A 190 -7.00 -18.86 -18.96
C HIS A 190 -5.94 -19.99 -18.95
N GLN A 191 -6.27 -21.19 -18.46
CA GLN A 191 -5.37 -22.36 -18.45
C GLN A 191 -5.35 -23.07 -19.81
N PHE A 192 -6.39 -22.89 -20.62
CA PHE A 192 -6.54 -23.51 -21.95
C PHE A 192 -6.38 -22.50 -23.09
N THR A 193 -6.26 -21.21 -22.78
CA THR A 193 -6.19 -20.13 -23.77
C THR A 193 -4.76 -19.62 -23.90
N ILE A 194 -4.20 -19.67 -25.11
CA ILE A 194 -2.87 -19.14 -25.42
C ILE A 194 -2.96 -17.82 -26.18
N LEU A 195 -2.13 -16.85 -25.81
CA LEU A 195 -2.03 -15.58 -26.52
C LEU A 195 -0.97 -15.66 -27.62
N VAL A 196 -1.41 -15.70 -28.87
CA VAL A 196 -0.53 -15.71 -30.04
C VAL A 196 -0.31 -14.27 -30.54
N ARG A 197 0.95 -13.87 -30.73
CA ARG A 197 1.35 -12.54 -31.19
C ARG A 197 2.27 -12.65 -32.41
N GLY A 198 2.33 -11.59 -33.22
CA GLY A 198 3.26 -11.52 -34.36
C GLY A 198 2.87 -12.42 -35.54
N ILE A 199 1.57 -12.58 -35.80
CA ILE A 199 1.06 -13.46 -36.86
C ILE A 199 1.42 -12.86 -38.24
N PRO A 200 2.18 -13.57 -39.09
CA PRO A 200 2.48 -13.10 -40.44
C PRO A 200 1.23 -13.26 -41.32
N VAL A 201 0.65 -12.16 -41.77
CA VAL A 201 -0.54 -12.17 -42.63
C VAL A 201 -0.11 -11.94 -44.08
N SER A 202 -0.29 -12.95 -44.92
CA SER A 202 -0.02 -12.86 -46.37
C SER A 202 -1.09 -12.03 -47.08
N SER A 203 -0.71 -11.38 -48.18
CA SER A 203 -1.61 -10.60 -49.03
C SER A 203 -2.71 -11.51 -49.60
N GLY A 204 -3.93 -11.42 -49.05
CA GLY A 204 -5.11 -12.15 -49.51
C GLY A 204 -5.74 -13.12 -48.50
N SER A 205 -5.09 -13.43 -47.37
CA SER A 205 -5.67 -14.24 -46.29
C SER A 205 -6.00 -13.39 -45.07
N SER A 206 -7.09 -13.68 -44.38
CA SER A 206 -7.37 -13.02 -43.10
C SER A 206 -6.46 -13.58 -41.98
N CYS A 207 -6.25 -12.78 -40.93
CA CYS A 207 -5.52 -13.24 -39.73
C CYS A 207 -6.19 -14.48 -39.10
N SER A 208 -7.52 -14.52 -39.13
CA SER A 208 -8.34 -15.64 -38.64
C SER A 208 -8.04 -16.92 -39.41
N GLU A 209 -8.09 -16.87 -40.75
CA GLU A 209 -7.77 -18.02 -41.61
C GLU A 209 -6.33 -18.52 -41.43
N THR A 210 -5.38 -17.59 -41.24
CA THR A 210 -3.97 -17.95 -41.05
C THR A 210 -3.77 -18.72 -39.75
N VAL A 211 -4.39 -18.26 -38.66
CA VAL A 211 -4.35 -18.93 -37.35
C VAL A 211 -5.07 -20.28 -37.42
N GLU A 212 -6.27 -20.32 -37.98
CA GLU A 212 -7.06 -21.53 -38.10
C GLU A 212 -6.34 -22.60 -38.91
N ARG A 213 -5.76 -22.23 -40.06
CA ARG A 213 -4.96 -23.14 -40.88
C ARG A 213 -3.77 -23.70 -40.10
N PHE A 214 -2.98 -22.83 -39.45
CA PHE A 214 -1.81 -23.24 -38.68
C PHE A 214 -2.18 -24.24 -37.55
N PHE A 215 -3.15 -23.91 -36.71
CA PHE A 215 -3.49 -24.78 -35.59
C PHE A 215 -4.21 -26.07 -36.01
N THR A 216 -4.98 -26.04 -37.11
CA THR A 216 -5.61 -27.25 -37.63
C THR A 216 -4.58 -28.20 -38.24
N GLU A 217 -3.55 -27.67 -38.91
CA GLU A 217 -2.50 -28.47 -39.54
C GLU A 217 -1.53 -29.08 -38.50
N TYR A 218 -1.04 -28.28 -37.54
CA TYR A 218 -0.05 -28.74 -36.57
C TYR A 218 -0.65 -29.36 -35.30
N TYR A 219 -1.89 -28.99 -34.92
CA TYR A 219 -2.52 -29.37 -33.65
C TYR A 219 -3.99 -29.83 -33.81
N PRO A 220 -4.30 -30.76 -34.74
CA PRO A 220 -5.68 -31.10 -35.12
C PRO A 220 -6.54 -31.65 -33.97
N SER A 221 -5.95 -32.36 -33.02
CA SER A 221 -6.68 -33.01 -31.92
C SER A 221 -6.88 -32.13 -30.69
N THR A 222 -6.12 -31.03 -30.56
CA THR A 222 -6.13 -30.16 -29.37
C THR A 222 -6.69 -28.77 -29.66
N TYR A 223 -6.68 -28.35 -30.92
CA TYR A 223 -7.23 -27.05 -31.32
C TYR A 223 -8.76 -27.06 -31.20
N LEU A 224 -9.29 -26.10 -30.43
CA LEU A 224 -10.73 -25.95 -30.22
C LEU A 224 -11.28 -24.76 -31.02
N SER A 225 -10.77 -23.57 -30.76
CA SER A 225 -11.22 -22.32 -31.39
C SER A 225 -10.18 -21.22 -31.20
N HIS A 226 -10.37 -20.09 -31.88
CA HIS A 226 -9.58 -18.89 -31.68
C HIS A 226 -10.47 -17.65 -31.69
N ALA A 227 -9.98 -16.57 -31.07
CA ALA A 227 -10.60 -15.26 -31.12
C ALA A 227 -9.57 -14.22 -31.57
N VAL A 228 -9.86 -13.52 -32.67
CA VAL A 228 -8.97 -12.47 -33.18
C VAL A 228 -9.18 -11.18 -32.39
N VAL A 229 -8.11 -10.70 -31.75
CA VAL A 229 -8.13 -9.41 -31.04
C VAL A 229 -8.24 -8.28 -32.07
N ARG A 230 -9.30 -7.47 -31.96
CA ARG A 230 -9.53 -6.31 -32.83
C ARG A 230 -9.18 -5.01 -32.09
N ARG A 231 -8.77 -3.98 -32.85
CA ARG A 231 -8.55 -2.64 -32.29
C ARG A 231 -9.90 -2.00 -31.99
N THR A 232 -10.30 -2.03 -30.71
CA THR A 232 -11.58 -1.49 -30.24
C THR A 232 -11.43 -0.12 -29.59
N ASN A 233 -10.28 0.56 -29.71
CA ASN A 233 -10.02 1.82 -29.01
C ASN A 233 -11.10 2.90 -29.25
N GLU A 234 -11.60 3.02 -30.48
CA GLU A 234 -12.67 3.96 -30.80
C GLU A 234 -14.01 3.51 -30.23
N LEU A 235 -14.32 2.22 -30.30
CA LEU A 235 -15.50 1.62 -29.69
C LEU A 235 -15.49 1.82 -28.16
N GLN A 236 -14.36 1.55 -27.50
CA GLN A 236 -14.19 1.75 -26.06
C GLN A 236 -14.35 3.23 -25.68
N ARG A 237 -13.82 4.16 -26.49
CA ARG A 237 -14.04 5.60 -26.29
C ARG A 237 -15.53 5.93 -26.36
N LEU A 238 -16.20 5.50 -27.42
CA LEU A 238 -17.65 5.71 -27.61
C LEU A 238 -18.47 5.12 -26.47
N THR A 239 -18.18 3.89 -26.03
CA THR A 239 -18.84 3.26 -24.88
C THR A 239 -18.59 4.05 -23.60
N SER A 240 -17.34 4.46 -23.34
CA SER A 240 -17.01 5.25 -22.14
C SER A 240 -17.67 6.64 -22.14
N ASP A 241 -17.82 7.25 -23.31
CA ASP A 241 -18.48 8.55 -23.45
C ASP A 241 -20.00 8.40 -23.34
N ALA A 242 -20.57 7.31 -23.87
CA ALA A 242 -21.97 6.95 -23.66
C ALA A 242 -22.27 6.71 -22.17
N GLU A 243 -21.40 6.00 -21.44
CA GLU A 243 -21.52 5.83 -20.00
C GLU A 243 -21.43 7.16 -19.25
N LYS A 244 -20.47 8.04 -19.59
CA LYS A 244 -20.37 9.38 -18.97
C LYS A 244 -21.62 10.22 -19.24
N LEU A 245 -22.15 10.16 -20.45
CA LEU A 245 -23.39 10.85 -20.83
C LEU A 245 -24.59 10.28 -20.08
N TYR A 246 -24.67 8.96 -19.93
CA TYR A 246 -25.69 8.29 -19.14
C TYR A 246 -25.61 8.71 -17.67
N ARG A 247 -24.41 8.66 -17.06
CA ARG A 247 -24.19 9.13 -15.67
C ARG A 247 -24.57 10.60 -15.51
N ARG A 248 -24.24 11.47 -16.48
CA ARG A 248 -24.66 12.89 -16.48
C ARG A 248 -26.17 13.05 -16.64
N LEU A 249 -26.80 12.26 -17.50
CA LEU A 249 -28.25 12.28 -17.71
C LEU A 249 -29.00 11.82 -16.46
N VAL A 250 -28.53 10.76 -15.81
CA VAL A 250 -29.04 10.29 -14.52
C VAL A 250 -28.90 11.42 -13.48
N HIS A 251 -27.71 12.04 -13.36
CA HIS A 251 -27.48 13.17 -12.46
C HIS A 251 -28.40 14.37 -12.76
N LEU A 252 -28.63 14.70 -14.03
CA LEU A 252 -29.52 15.80 -14.43
C LEU A 252 -30.99 15.48 -14.19
N LYS A 253 -31.40 14.21 -14.35
CA LYS A 253 -32.77 13.75 -14.10
C LYS A 253 -33.07 13.66 -12.60
N SER A 254 -32.06 13.48 -11.76
CA SER A 254 -32.17 13.55 -10.30
C SER A 254 -32.23 14.99 -9.76
N GLU A 255 -31.77 16.00 -10.53
CA GLU A 255 -31.80 17.43 -10.15
C GLU A 255 -33.20 18.05 -10.45
N THR A 256 -34.24 17.62 -9.72
CA THR A 256 -35.59 18.20 -9.86
C THR A 256 -35.78 19.46 -9.00
N LYS A 257 -34.98 20.52 -9.22
CA LYS A 257 -35.32 21.91 -8.87
C LYS A 257 -34.61 22.91 -9.80
N PRO A 258 -35.33 23.89 -10.40
CA PRO A 258 -34.69 24.87 -11.26
C PRO A 258 -34.14 26.02 -10.41
N GLN A 259 -32.82 26.17 -10.35
CA GLN A 259 -32.22 27.49 -10.13
C GLN A 259 -30.80 27.59 -10.70
N GLN A 260 -30.74 28.23 -11.86
CA GLN A 260 -29.79 29.25 -12.28
C GLN A 260 -28.30 29.02 -11.95
N ARG A 261 -27.51 28.70 -12.98
CA ARG A 261 -26.05 28.78 -12.93
C ARG A 261 -25.53 29.63 -14.10
N SER A 262 -25.18 30.88 -13.80
CA SER A 262 -24.05 31.50 -14.48
C SER A 262 -22.78 30.85 -13.92
N ARG A 263 -21.86 30.48 -14.79
CA ARG A 263 -20.54 29.96 -14.43
C ARG A 263 -19.52 31.04 -14.79
N ARG A 264 -18.80 31.57 -13.81
CA ARG A 264 -17.58 32.35 -14.04
C ARG A 264 -16.41 31.37 -14.07
N ASP A 265 -15.57 31.49 -15.10
CA ASP A 265 -14.36 30.69 -15.25
C ASP A 265 -13.29 31.15 -14.25
N GLY A 266 -12.94 30.25 -13.33
CA GLY A 266 -11.85 30.43 -12.37
C GLY A 266 -11.79 29.26 -11.37
N PHE A 267 -10.58 28.83 -11.01
CA PHE A 267 -10.34 27.69 -10.12
C PHE A 267 -11.08 27.89 -8.79
N CYS A 268 -12.08 27.05 -8.52
CA CYS A 268 -12.99 27.13 -7.36
C CYS A 268 -13.57 28.54 -7.06
N GLY A 269 -13.69 29.43 -8.06
CA GLY A 269 -14.51 30.65 -7.98
C GLY A 269 -14.14 31.68 -6.91
N LEU A 270 -12.93 31.67 -6.33
CA LEU A 270 -12.64 32.50 -5.15
C LEU A 270 -11.51 33.54 -5.30
N PHE A 271 -10.36 33.31 -5.95
CA PHE A 271 -9.32 34.35 -6.06
C PHE A 271 -8.36 34.12 -7.24
N GLY A 272 -7.94 35.20 -7.89
CA GLY A 272 -6.81 35.16 -8.84
C GLY A 272 -6.26 36.54 -9.21
N ARG A 273 -4.99 36.79 -8.87
CA ARG A 273 -4.10 37.72 -9.57
C ARG A 273 -3.03 36.89 -10.28
N LYS A 274 -2.72 37.27 -11.53
CA LYS A 274 -1.65 36.65 -12.32
C LYS A 274 -0.30 36.88 -11.64
N VAL A 275 0.43 35.80 -11.40
CA VAL A 275 1.86 35.84 -11.06
C VAL A 275 2.58 34.93 -12.05
N ASP A 276 3.73 35.39 -12.53
CA ASP A 276 4.46 34.79 -13.65
C ASP A 276 4.99 33.40 -13.28
N VAL A 277 4.50 32.38 -14.00
CA VAL A 277 4.63 30.97 -13.63
C VAL A 277 6.00 30.40 -14.02
N LEU A 278 6.84 31.13 -14.77
CA LEU A 278 8.14 30.62 -15.23
C LEU A 278 9.31 30.93 -14.28
N ASP A 279 9.33 32.07 -13.58
CA ASP A 279 10.39 32.39 -12.60
C ASP A 279 10.27 31.54 -11.31
N GLN A 280 9.04 31.12 -10.98
CA GLN A 280 8.75 30.31 -9.79
C GLN A 280 9.18 28.84 -9.93
N TYR A 281 9.17 28.30 -11.17
CA TYR A 281 9.62 26.94 -11.43
C TYR A 281 11.12 26.87 -11.70
N GLY A 282 11.72 27.91 -12.30
CA GLY A 282 13.17 28.03 -12.46
C GLY A 282 13.91 28.10 -11.12
N LYS A 283 13.50 29.00 -10.22
CA LYS A 283 14.05 29.07 -8.84
C LYS A 283 13.77 27.83 -8.00
N LYS A 284 12.69 27.10 -8.27
CA LYS A 284 12.44 25.81 -7.61
C LYS A 284 13.37 24.72 -8.12
N LEU A 285 13.73 24.74 -9.41
CA LEU A 285 14.60 23.75 -10.02
C LEU A 285 16.07 23.95 -9.61
N GLU A 286 16.55 25.20 -9.57
CA GLU A 286 17.91 25.56 -9.15
C GLU A 286 18.10 25.30 -7.64
N ASN A 287 17.12 25.67 -6.80
CA ASN A 287 17.13 25.27 -5.38
C ASN A 287 17.01 23.75 -5.19
N LEU A 288 16.35 23.01 -6.09
CA LEU A 288 16.25 21.55 -5.99
C LEU A 288 17.56 20.89 -6.40
N GLU A 289 18.24 21.41 -7.42
CA GLU A 289 19.54 20.93 -7.89
C GLU A 289 20.65 21.20 -6.86
N ASP A 290 20.68 22.40 -6.26
CA ASP A 290 21.65 22.75 -5.21
C ASP A 290 21.40 22.01 -3.89
N ASN A 291 20.13 21.80 -3.51
CA ASN A 291 19.79 20.96 -2.36
C ASN A 291 20.16 19.49 -2.61
N VAL A 292 19.94 18.95 -3.82
CA VAL A 292 20.32 17.58 -4.17
C VAL A 292 21.85 17.41 -4.18
N ARG A 293 22.61 18.42 -4.64
CA ARG A 293 24.09 18.40 -4.62
C ARG A 293 24.66 18.49 -3.20
N MET A 294 24.12 19.37 -2.35
CA MET A 294 24.53 19.51 -0.95
C MET A 294 24.13 18.31 -0.10
N GLU A 295 23.01 17.65 -0.43
CA GLU A 295 22.57 16.45 0.26
C GLU A 295 23.41 15.21 -0.08
N GLN A 296 24.12 15.12 -1.20
CA GLN A 296 24.84 13.89 -1.57
C GLN A 296 26.08 13.58 -0.71
N LEU A 297 26.55 14.51 0.12
CA LEU A 297 27.85 14.42 0.79
C LEU A 297 27.88 13.67 2.13
N SER A 298 26.76 13.18 2.66
CA SER A 298 26.76 12.37 3.89
C SER A 298 25.56 11.42 3.97
N VAL A 299 25.74 10.17 3.52
CA VAL A 299 24.70 9.13 3.59
C VAL A 299 24.37 8.76 5.04
N ALA A 300 25.36 8.82 5.95
CA ALA A 300 25.16 8.51 7.37
C ALA A 300 24.35 9.59 8.12
N GLY A 301 24.55 10.89 7.81
CA GLY A 301 23.83 12.00 8.44
C GLY A 301 22.36 12.14 8.02
N LYS A 302 21.92 11.37 7.01
CA LYS A 302 20.51 11.34 6.53
C LYS A 302 19.62 10.35 7.26
N ALA A 303 20.16 9.49 8.11
CA ALA A 303 19.37 8.49 8.83
C ALA A 303 18.20 9.14 9.59
N SER A 304 18.41 10.32 10.17
CA SER A 304 17.37 11.06 10.88
C SER A 304 16.19 11.48 9.99
N PHE A 305 16.47 11.90 8.75
CA PHE A 305 15.44 12.21 7.75
C PHE A 305 14.64 10.94 7.43
N PHE A 306 15.32 9.82 7.17
CA PHE A 306 14.64 8.56 6.85
C PHE A 306 13.81 8.01 8.02
N ILE A 307 14.24 8.21 9.28
CA ILE A 307 13.41 7.85 10.44
C ILE A 307 12.14 8.70 10.47
N ALA A 308 12.26 10.03 10.34
CA ALA A 308 11.10 10.92 10.30
C ALA A 308 10.18 10.61 9.10
N TYR A 309 10.77 10.21 7.97
CA TYR A 309 10.06 9.76 6.78
C TYR A 309 9.29 8.46 7.03
N VAL A 310 9.90 7.44 7.65
CA VAL A 310 9.23 6.17 8.02
C VAL A 310 8.05 6.43 8.95
N VAL A 311 8.20 7.33 9.90
CA VAL A 311 7.14 7.65 10.85
C VAL A 311 5.99 8.41 10.16
N THR A 312 6.31 9.41 9.32
CA THR A 312 5.30 10.26 8.68
C THR A 312 4.64 9.55 7.49
N SER A 313 5.44 9.07 6.53
CA SER A 313 4.95 8.43 5.30
C SER A 313 4.66 6.94 5.46
N GLY A 314 5.27 6.28 6.46
CA GLY A 314 4.97 4.90 6.80
C GLY A 314 3.76 4.84 7.72
N TRP A 315 3.90 5.26 8.98
CA TRP A 315 2.83 5.05 9.99
C TRP A 315 1.59 5.91 9.69
N THR A 316 1.76 7.23 9.61
CA THR A 316 0.62 8.16 9.49
C THR A 316 -0.07 8.03 8.14
N SER A 317 0.68 7.89 7.04
CA SER A 317 0.07 7.66 5.72
C SER A 317 -0.68 6.34 5.65
N LEU A 318 -0.10 5.23 6.13
CA LEU A 318 -0.75 3.92 6.09
C LEU A 318 -2.05 3.93 6.91
N LEU A 319 -2.05 4.54 8.09
CA LEU A 319 -3.25 4.64 8.92
C LEU A 319 -4.31 5.56 8.30
N SER A 320 -3.92 6.67 7.67
CA SER A 320 -4.87 7.60 7.05
C SER A 320 -5.47 7.07 5.73
N SER A 321 -4.66 6.45 4.87
CA SER A 321 -5.12 5.92 3.58
C SER A 321 -5.77 4.55 3.70
N GLU A 322 -5.12 3.60 4.38
CA GLU A 322 -5.54 2.19 4.36
C GLU A 322 -6.54 1.84 5.46
N LEU A 323 -6.30 2.33 6.68
CA LEU A 323 -7.20 2.04 7.80
C LEU A 323 -8.39 3.00 7.80
N PHE A 324 -8.13 4.30 7.90
CA PHE A 324 -9.16 5.34 8.00
C PHE A 324 -9.86 5.61 6.66
N ARG A 325 -9.24 5.29 5.52
CA ARG A 325 -9.81 5.53 4.18
C ARG A 325 -10.31 6.97 4.00
N LEU A 326 -9.43 7.92 4.33
CA LEU A 326 -9.75 9.35 4.36
C LEU A 326 -10.39 9.86 3.06
N LEU A 327 -9.81 9.52 1.90
CA LEU A 327 -10.27 9.99 0.60
C LEU A 327 -11.67 9.41 0.22
N PRO A 328 -11.91 8.09 0.29
CA PRO A 328 -13.26 7.54 0.12
C PRO A 328 -14.30 8.14 1.08
N LEU A 329 -13.92 8.35 2.35
CA LEU A 329 -14.82 8.91 3.35
C LEU A 329 -15.24 10.35 3.00
N ILE A 330 -14.29 11.21 2.65
CA ILE A 330 -14.56 12.59 2.24
C ILE A 330 -15.43 12.59 0.97
N SER A 331 -15.09 11.76 -0.02
CA SER A 331 -15.90 11.64 -1.24
C SER A 331 -17.34 11.20 -0.94
N SER A 332 -17.54 10.25 -0.01
CA SER A 332 -18.89 9.79 0.38
C SER A 332 -19.66 10.91 1.07
N ILE A 333 -19.05 11.64 2.00
CA ILE A 333 -19.69 12.77 2.70
C ILE A 333 -20.09 13.88 1.73
N ILE A 334 -19.24 14.20 0.76
CA ILE A 334 -19.52 15.23 -0.25
C ILE A 334 -20.63 14.79 -1.21
N LYS A 335 -20.66 13.51 -1.62
CA LYS A 335 -21.66 13.01 -2.58
C LYS A 335 -23.03 12.75 -1.95
N ARG A 336 -23.10 12.35 -0.67
CA ARG A 336 -24.36 12.05 0.05
C ARG A 336 -25.47 13.10 -0.08
N PRO A 337 -25.21 14.42 0.06
CA PRO A 337 -26.27 15.43 -0.09
C PRO A 337 -26.76 15.65 -1.53
N PHE A 338 -26.03 15.15 -2.53
CA PHE A 338 -26.34 15.34 -3.96
C PHE A 338 -26.81 14.07 -4.66
N SER A 339 -26.65 12.88 -4.06
CA SER A 339 -27.05 11.62 -4.65
C SER A 339 -28.52 11.31 -4.32
N GLY A 340 -29.37 11.22 -5.35
CA GLY A 340 -30.67 10.56 -5.23
C GLY A 340 -30.49 9.08 -4.88
N LYS A 341 -31.55 8.44 -4.38
CA LYS A 341 -31.62 6.97 -4.24
C LYS A 341 -31.66 6.36 -5.65
N ASP A 342 -30.50 6.19 -6.27
CA ASP A 342 -30.35 5.39 -7.47
C ASP A 342 -29.36 4.26 -7.19
N ASP A 343 -29.72 3.08 -7.68
CA ASP A 343 -28.98 1.82 -7.60
C ASP A 343 -27.73 1.90 -8.50
N ASP A 344 -26.75 2.71 -8.11
CA ASP A 344 -25.43 2.69 -8.74
C ASP A 344 -24.81 1.29 -8.53
N GLU A 345 -24.39 0.64 -9.62
CA GLU A 345 -23.70 -0.64 -9.60
C GLU A 345 -22.46 -0.51 -8.71
N PHE A 346 -22.54 -1.11 -7.52
CA PHE A 346 -21.59 -0.88 -6.46
C PHE A 346 -20.26 -1.60 -6.74
N GLU A 347 -19.28 -0.87 -7.27
CA GLU A 347 -17.94 -1.41 -7.49
C GLU A 347 -17.15 -1.54 -6.18
N VAL A 348 -16.73 -2.76 -5.91
CA VAL A 348 -15.95 -3.11 -4.73
C VAL A 348 -14.48 -2.69 -4.93
N PRO A 349 -13.88 -1.88 -4.03
CA PRO A 349 -12.49 -1.50 -4.15
C PRO A 349 -11.55 -2.71 -4.06
N SER A 350 -10.57 -2.79 -4.97
CA SER A 350 -9.48 -3.77 -4.94
C SER A 350 -8.25 -3.22 -4.20
N ILE A 351 -7.37 -4.12 -3.75
CA ILE A 351 -6.09 -3.74 -3.12
C ILE A 351 -5.17 -3.15 -4.21
N PRO A 352 -4.66 -1.91 -4.05
CA PRO A 352 -3.83 -1.26 -5.07
C PRO A 352 -2.37 -1.75 -4.99
N TYR A 353 -2.11 -2.99 -5.42
CA TYR A 353 -0.79 -3.61 -5.38
C TYR A 353 0.30 -2.77 -6.07
N HIS A 354 -0.05 -2.05 -7.14
CA HIS A 354 0.87 -1.21 -7.90
C HIS A 354 1.45 -0.05 -7.09
N SER A 355 0.74 0.47 -6.08
CA SER A 355 1.23 1.55 -5.22
C SER A 355 1.86 1.03 -3.94
N ASP A 356 1.36 -0.09 -3.42
CA ASP A 356 1.70 -0.52 -2.06
C ASP A 356 2.94 -1.40 -2.03
N ILE A 357 3.12 -2.28 -3.02
CA ILE A 357 4.32 -3.13 -3.11
C ILE A 357 5.59 -2.26 -3.20
N PRO A 358 5.68 -1.24 -4.09
CA PRO A 358 6.87 -0.39 -4.15
C PRO A 358 7.18 0.34 -2.84
N LYS A 359 6.15 0.80 -2.10
CA LYS A 359 6.34 1.44 -0.80
C LYS A 359 6.92 0.49 0.23
N VAL A 360 6.37 -0.73 0.34
CA VAL A 360 6.89 -1.75 1.27
C VAL A 360 8.32 -2.14 0.91
N LEU A 361 8.62 -2.33 -0.38
CA LEU A 361 9.97 -2.63 -0.85
C LEU A 361 10.95 -1.48 -0.58
N PHE A 362 10.51 -0.23 -0.70
CA PHE A 362 11.33 0.93 -0.37
C PHE A 362 11.69 0.97 1.13
N PHE A 363 10.75 0.70 2.02
CA PHE A 363 11.04 0.53 3.45
C PHE A 363 11.93 -0.69 3.72
N GLY A 364 11.74 -1.77 2.94
CA GLY A 364 12.65 -2.91 2.82
C GLY A 364 14.10 -2.50 2.59
N LEU A 365 14.32 -1.71 1.53
CA LEU A 365 15.61 -1.19 1.13
C LEU A 365 16.23 -0.28 2.19
N LEU A 366 15.44 0.61 2.80
CA LEU A 366 15.92 1.46 3.89
C LEU A 366 16.40 0.63 5.08
N GLY A 367 15.64 -0.40 5.47
CA GLY A 367 16.07 -1.29 6.55
C GLY A 367 17.38 -2.01 6.24
N ILE A 368 17.52 -2.58 5.04
CA ILE A 368 18.73 -3.31 4.62
C ILE A 368 19.95 -2.37 4.51
N THR A 369 19.77 -1.14 4.04
CA THR A 369 20.89 -0.21 3.86
C THR A 369 21.31 0.46 5.17
N TYR A 370 20.35 0.82 6.03
CA TYR A 370 20.64 1.54 7.27
C TYR A 370 20.81 0.64 8.50
N PHE A 371 20.60 -0.68 8.43
CA PHE A 371 20.69 -1.53 9.63
C PHE A 371 22.04 -1.42 10.35
N PHE A 372 23.14 -1.27 9.59
CA PHE A 372 24.50 -1.16 10.13
C PHE A 372 25.01 0.27 10.19
N LEU A 373 24.50 1.16 9.34
CA LEU A 373 24.87 2.59 9.33
C LEU A 373 24.25 3.32 10.51
N ALA A 374 22.95 3.19 10.69
CA ALA A 374 22.18 3.85 11.74
C ALA A 374 21.07 2.91 12.26
N PRO A 375 21.40 1.98 13.16
CA PRO A 375 20.49 0.93 13.60
C PRO A 375 19.19 1.42 14.25
N LEU A 376 19.17 2.67 14.70
CA LEU A 376 18.02 3.33 15.33
C LEU A 376 16.77 3.38 14.41
N ILE A 377 16.92 3.23 13.09
CA ILE A 377 15.76 3.15 12.17
C ILE A 377 14.95 1.85 12.29
N LEU A 378 15.57 0.76 12.74
CA LEU A 378 14.99 -0.58 12.70
C LEU A 378 13.75 -0.74 13.60
N PRO A 379 13.69 -0.22 14.83
CA PRO A 379 12.47 -0.20 15.63
C PRO A 379 11.30 0.49 14.92
N PHE A 380 11.56 1.58 14.18
CA PHE A 380 10.50 2.30 13.48
C PHE A 380 9.94 1.52 12.28
N LEU A 381 10.82 0.82 11.56
CA LEU A 381 10.44 -0.08 10.47
C LEU A 381 9.68 -1.31 10.98
N LEU A 382 10.05 -1.84 12.15
CA LEU A 382 9.33 -2.94 12.80
C LEU A 382 7.88 -2.55 13.13
N VAL A 383 7.68 -1.37 13.73
CA VAL A 383 6.33 -0.86 14.01
C VAL A 383 5.53 -0.67 12.72
N TYR A 384 6.15 -0.12 11.67
CA TYR A 384 5.51 0.00 10.36
C TYR A 384 5.05 -1.36 9.82
N CYS A 385 5.91 -2.38 9.87
CA CYS A 385 5.60 -3.72 9.39
C CYS A 385 4.51 -4.40 10.24
N CYS A 386 4.51 -4.20 11.56
CA CYS A 386 3.45 -4.67 12.46
C CYS A 386 2.09 -4.03 12.13
N LEU A 387 2.08 -2.70 11.93
CA LEU A 387 0.87 -1.97 11.54
C LEU A 387 0.35 -2.45 10.18
N GLY A 388 1.22 -2.56 9.17
CA GLY A 388 0.88 -3.09 7.85
C GLY A 388 0.27 -4.47 7.92
N TYR A 389 0.93 -5.39 8.64
CA TYR A 389 0.42 -6.74 8.85
C TYR A 389 -1.00 -6.75 9.42
N ILE A 390 -1.27 -5.99 10.48
CA ILE A 390 -2.59 -5.94 11.12
C ILE A 390 -3.65 -5.30 10.22
N ILE A 391 -3.31 -4.19 9.55
CA ILE A 391 -4.25 -3.41 8.72
C ILE A 391 -4.68 -4.23 7.51
N TYR A 392 -3.74 -4.75 6.72
CA TYR A 392 -4.06 -5.51 5.51
C TYR A 392 -4.75 -6.83 5.82
N ARG A 393 -4.40 -7.47 6.94
CA ARG A 393 -5.11 -8.66 7.41
C ARG A 393 -6.55 -8.35 7.83
N ASN A 394 -6.78 -7.25 8.54
CA ASN A 394 -8.13 -6.78 8.85
C ASN A 394 -8.94 -6.46 7.59
N GLN A 395 -8.32 -5.90 6.55
CA GLN A 395 -8.97 -5.68 5.25
C GLN A 395 -9.37 -7.01 4.60
N CYS A 396 -8.46 -7.99 4.52
CA CYS A 396 -8.74 -9.31 3.93
C CYS A 396 -9.87 -10.07 4.64
N PHE A 397 -9.94 -10.01 5.98
CA PHE A 397 -11.04 -10.68 6.71
C PHE A 397 -12.38 -9.99 6.54
N LYS A 398 -12.40 -8.64 6.54
CA LYS A 398 -13.61 -7.86 6.27
C LYS A 398 -14.11 -8.03 4.83
N GLU A 399 -13.21 -8.31 3.91
CA GLU A 399 -13.52 -8.52 2.51
C GLU A 399 -14.43 -9.74 2.24
N GLN A 400 -14.64 -10.65 3.22
CA GLN A 400 -15.36 -11.89 2.93
C GLN A 400 -16.23 -12.46 4.07
N THR A 401 -16.03 -12.09 5.34
CA THR A 401 -16.87 -12.58 6.45
C THR A 401 -18.36 -12.20 6.30
N GLU A 402 -18.68 -11.35 5.33
CA GLU A 402 -20.02 -10.83 5.10
C GLU A 402 -20.56 -11.15 3.69
N THR A 403 -19.86 -11.98 2.89
CA THR A 403 -20.25 -12.38 1.51
C THR A 403 -19.87 -13.82 1.12
N PRO A 404 -20.71 -14.83 1.39
CA PRO A 404 -20.50 -16.18 0.85
C PRO A 404 -20.86 -16.31 -0.66
N LYS A 405 -21.52 -15.33 -1.28
CA LYS A 405 -22.19 -15.51 -2.60
C LYS A 405 -21.41 -15.04 -3.85
N TYR A 406 -20.37 -14.20 -3.73
CA TYR A 406 -19.70 -13.62 -4.93
C TYR A 406 -18.64 -14.51 -5.57
N ARG A 407 -18.33 -15.68 -5.00
CA ARG A 407 -17.43 -16.68 -5.64
C ARG A 407 -18.04 -17.29 -6.92
N LEU A 408 -19.34 -17.09 -7.17
CA LEU A 408 -20.07 -17.66 -8.33
C LEU A 408 -20.05 -16.82 -9.61
N TYR A 409 -19.72 -15.52 -9.55
CA TYR A 409 -19.78 -14.65 -10.73
C TYR A 409 -18.43 -14.43 -11.40
N HIS A 410 -17.34 -14.38 -10.63
CA HIS A 410 -15.98 -14.28 -11.20
C HIS A 410 -15.38 -15.62 -11.66
N GLU A 411 -16.01 -16.77 -11.36
CA GLU A 411 -15.66 -18.07 -11.95
C GLU A 411 -16.38 -18.34 -13.30
N LYS A 412 -17.19 -17.39 -13.81
CA LYS A 412 -18.01 -17.57 -15.04
C LYS A 412 -17.60 -16.68 -16.23
N LEU A 413 -16.48 -15.99 -16.16
CA LEU A 413 -15.81 -15.34 -17.28
C LEU A 413 -14.37 -15.87 -17.35
#